data_AF-A0A3D9FK59-F1
#
_entry.id   AF-A0A3D9FK59-F1
#
_cell.length_a   1.000
_cell.length_b   1.000
_cell.length_c   1.000
_cell.angle_alpha   90.00
_cell.angle_beta   90.00
_cell.angle_gamma   90.00
#
_symmetry.space_group_name_H-M   'P 1'
#
loop_
_entity.id
_entity.type
_entity.pdbx_description
1 polymer ?
#
loop_
_entity_poly.entity_id
_entity_poly.type
_entity_poly.pdbx_seq_one_letter_code
_entity_poly.pdbx_strand_id
1 'polypeptide(L)'
;MKFATLIAEPWADYGLVDSGHGRKLERYGRFRFIRPEPQAMWAPSSENWRADGEFVPASDEDGGGRWHLDAGVPEEGWPLAWEDVRFQAQCTPFRHLAFFPDMASHWSWMREHVGDGSEALNLFGYTGVGSLALASRGAKVTHVDASKKSVEAGKANAALSGMSDLPIRWMVDDAAKFAAREVRRGRRYDGIMLDPPKWGRGPKKELWQLEEGLPGLIEDCAKLLDGDSRFLVLTAYAVRMSALAIGELVSQSLGHLGGTVECGDMAVREEARGLSLPTAIFARWSR
;
A
#
# COMPACT_ATOMS: atom_id res chain seq x y z
N MET A 1 20.28 -9.61 -7.01
CA MET A 1 18.85 -9.27 -7.10
C MET A 1 18.07 -10.52 -7.49
N LYS A 2 16.91 -10.79 -6.87
CA LYS A 2 16.00 -11.88 -7.23
C LYS A 2 14.71 -11.30 -7.81
N PHE A 3 14.17 -11.91 -8.86
CA PHE A 3 12.89 -11.50 -9.44
C PHE A 3 11.78 -12.45 -8.98
N ALA A 4 10.65 -11.91 -8.50
CA ALA A 4 9.54 -12.72 -8.00
C ALA A 4 8.18 -12.03 -8.23
N THR A 5 7.11 -12.83 -8.23
CA THR A 5 5.75 -12.31 -8.17
C THR A 5 5.18 -12.59 -6.78
N LEU A 6 4.79 -11.54 -6.06
CA LEU A 6 4.13 -11.65 -4.76
C LEU A 6 2.63 -11.61 -4.96
N ILE A 7 1.93 -12.60 -4.43
CA ILE A 7 0.50 -12.77 -4.66
C ILE A 7 -0.23 -12.67 -3.33
N ALA A 8 -1.15 -11.70 -3.23
CA ALA A 8 -2.10 -11.62 -2.16
C ALA A 8 -3.28 -12.57 -2.43
N GLU A 9 -3.41 -13.57 -1.58
CA GLU A 9 -4.50 -14.53 -1.61
C GLU A 9 -5.78 -13.92 -0.99
N PRO A 10 -6.98 -14.33 -1.42
CA PRO A 10 -8.23 -13.87 -0.84
C PRO A 10 -8.36 -14.28 0.64
N TRP A 11 -9.10 -13.48 1.42
CA TRP A 11 -9.43 -13.78 2.82
C TRP A 11 -10.89 -13.43 3.13
N ALA A 12 -11.35 -13.61 4.37
CA ALA A 12 -12.76 -13.44 4.73
C ALA A 12 -13.38 -12.11 4.23
N ASP A 13 -12.65 -11.00 4.34
CA ASP A 13 -13.18 -9.66 4.06
C ASP A 13 -12.73 -9.06 2.73
N TYR A 14 -11.89 -9.77 1.96
CA TYR A 14 -11.53 -9.37 0.59
C TYR A 14 -11.37 -10.55 -0.34
N GLY A 15 -11.83 -10.40 -1.58
CA GLY A 15 -11.51 -11.31 -2.67
C GLY A 15 -11.67 -10.65 -4.04
N LEU A 16 -10.76 -10.96 -4.96
CA LEU A 16 -11.01 -10.75 -6.38
C LEU A 16 -11.93 -11.89 -6.85
N VAL A 17 -13.22 -11.62 -7.00
CA VAL A 17 -14.20 -12.65 -7.33
C VAL A 17 -14.00 -13.15 -8.76
N ASP A 18 -13.90 -12.23 -9.71
CA ASP A 18 -13.69 -12.52 -11.14
C ASP A 18 -13.09 -11.30 -11.84
N SER A 19 -12.49 -11.49 -13.02
CA SER A 19 -11.85 -10.44 -13.80
C SER A 19 -11.87 -10.73 -15.29
N GLY A 20 -11.96 -9.67 -16.10
CA GLY A 20 -11.91 -9.79 -17.55
C GLY A 20 -12.47 -8.55 -18.26
N HIS A 21 -12.19 -8.48 -19.55
CA HIS A 21 -12.60 -7.39 -20.45
C HIS A 21 -12.31 -5.99 -19.88
N GLY A 22 -11.13 -5.83 -19.29
CA GLY A 22 -10.67 -4.55 -18.73
C GLY A 22 -11.36 -4.17 -17.42
N ARG A 23 -12.02 -5.10 -16.73
CA ARG A 23 -12.77 -4.88 -15.48
C ARG A 23 -12.47 -5.98 -14.47
N LYS A 24 -12.79 -5.71 -13.21
CA LYS A 24 -12.72 -6.68 -12.11
C LYS A 24 -13.93 -6.56 -11.20
N LEU A 25 -14.38 -7.71 -10.69
CA LEU A 25 -15.38 -7.84 -9.64
C LEU A 25 -14.68 -8.22 -8.35
N GLU A 26 -14.78 -7.39 -7.34
CA GLU A 26 -14.16 -7.63 -6.03
C GLU A 26 -15.22 -7.63 -4.94
N ARG A 27 -15.02 -8.44 -3.89
CA ARG A 27 -15.79 -8.36 -2.65
C ARG A 27 -14.96 -7.65 -1.58
N TYR A 28 -15.61 -6.74 -0.85
CA TYR A 28 -15.08 -6.02 0.30
C TYR A 28 -16.09 -6.23 1.44
N GLY A 29 -15.85 -7.26 2.25
CA GLY A 29 -16.82 -7.78 3.22
C GLY A 29 -18.04 -8.36 2.48
N ARG A 30 -19.23 -7.91 2.85
CA ARG A 30 -20.48 -8.36 2.22
C ARG A 30 -20.76 -7.73 0.85
N PHE A 31 -20.11 -6.61 0.54
CA PHE A 31 -20.39 -5.82 -0.66
C PHE A 31 -19.49 -6.22 -1.82
N ARG A 32 -20.00 -6.09 -3.04
CA ARG A 32 -19.31 -6.39 -4.29
C ARG A 32 -19.25 -5.16 -5.18
N PHE A 33 -18.09 -4.92 -5.79
CA PHE A 33 -17.87 -3.76 -6.64
C PHE A 33 -17.26 -4.14 -7.97
N ILE A 34 -17.76 -3.54 -9.04
CA ILE A 34 -17.11 -3.60 -10.35
C ILE A 34 -16.25 -2.35 -10.54
N ARG A 35 -14.98 -2.56 -10.91
CA ARG A 35 -14.02 -1.49 -11.14
C ARG A 35 -13.25 -1.68 -12.45
N PRO A 36 -12.77 -0.59 -13.08
CA PRO A 36 -11.91 -0.69 -14.24
C PRO A 36 -10.54 -1.28 -13.85
N GLU A 37 -10.07 -2.19 -14.69
CA GLU A 37 -8.76 -2.82 -14.61
C GLU A 37 -8.26 -3.19 -16.01
N PRO A 38 -7.59 -2.26 -16.72
CA PRO A 38 -7.17 -2.48 -18.11
C PRO A 38 -6.28 -3.71 -18.32
N GLN A 39 -5.57 -4.15 -17.28
CA GLN A 39 -4.69 -5.33 -17.37
C GLN A 39 -5.46 -6.66 -17.39
N ALA A 40 -6.73 -6.68 -16.99
CA ALA A 40 -7.60 -7.85 -17.07
C ALA A 40 -8.08 -8.08 -18.52
N MET A 41 -7.15 -8.29 -19.45
CA MET A 41 -7.40 -8.36 -20.89
C MET A 41 -8.11 -9.65 -21.34
N TRP A 42 -8.15 -10.66 -20.49
CA TRP A 42 -8.82 -11.95 -20.72
C TRP A 42 -10.34 -11.84 -20.63
N ALA A 43 -11.06 -12.89 -21.00
CA ALA A 43 -12.51 -12.99 -20.78
C ALA A 43 -12.82 -13.30 -19.31
N PRO A 44 -13.92 -12.82 -18.72
CA PRO A 44 -14.36 -13.20 -17.37
C PRO A 44 -14.87 -14.63 -17.32
N SER A 45 -14.95 -15.21 -16.13
CA SER A 45 -15.60 -16.52 -15.93
C SER A 45 -17.12 -16.46 -16.18
N SER A 46 -17.71 -15.28 -15.96
CA SER A 46 -19.13 -14.99 -16.20
C SER A 46 -19.32 -13.56 -16.71
N GLU A 47 -20.22 -13.37 -17.68
CA GLU A 47 -20.60 -12.03 -18.16
C GLU A 47 -21.67 -11.37 -17.26
N ASN A 48 -22.33 -12.14 -16.38
CA ASN A 48 -23.49 -11.70 -15.59
C ASN A 48 -23.11 -11.43 -14.13
N TRP A 49 -22.16 -10.53 -13.91
CA TRP A 49 -21.76 -10.14 -12.56
C TRP A 49 -22.87 -9.43 -11.79
N ARG A 50 -23.01 -9.79 -10.52
CA ARG A 50 -23.85 -9.06 -9.55
C ARG A 50 -22.95 -8.28 -8.60
N ALA A 51 -23.19 -6.98 -8.53
CA ALA A 51 -22.43 -6.05 -7.70
C ALA A 51 -23.38 -5.05 -7.04
N ASP A 52 -23.01 -4.59 -5.85
CA ASP A 52 -23.68 -3.53 -5.10
C ASP A 52 -23.23 -2.14 -5.58
N GLY A 53 -22.20 -2.07 -6.42
CA GLY A 53 -21.83 -0.83 -7.08
C GLY A 53 -20.80 -0.98 -8.18
N GLU A 54 -20.72 0.03 -9.03
CA GLU A 54 -19.77 0.13 -10.13
C GLU A 54 -19.11 1.51 -10.15
N PHE A 55 -17.79 1.53 -10.33
CA PHE A 55 -17.06 2.77 -10.60
C PHE A 55 -16.91 3.01 -12.10
N VAL A 56 -17.42 4.14 -12.57
CA VAL A 56 -17.27 4.61 -13.94
C VAL A 56 -16.20 5.71 -13.97
N PRO A 57 -15.04 5.47 -14.60
CA PRO A 57 -13.98 6.47 -14.70
C PRO A 57 -14.47 7.68 -15.51
N ALA A 58 -14.04 8.88 -15.12
CA ALA A 58 -14.19 10.05 -15.96
C ALA A 58 -13.29 9.93 -17.20
N SER A 59 -13.59 10.70 -18.25
CA SER A 59 -12.79 10.74 -19.47
C SER A 59 -11.44 11.45 -19.32
N ASP A 60 -11.15 12.02 -18.15
CA ASP A 60 -9.93 12.76 -17.85
C ASP A 60 -8.81 11.87 -17.29
N GLU A 61 -7.56 12.30 -17.48
CA GLU A 61 -6.38 11.56 -17.01
C GLU A 61 -6.16 11.65 -15.48
N ASP A 62 -6.95 12.47 -14.79
CA ASP A 62 -6.81 12.76 -13.36
C ASP A 62 -7.36 11.63 -12.44
N GLY A 63 -7.88 10.55 -13.03
CA GLY A 63 -8.29 9.34 -12.30
C GLY A 63 -9.57 9.49 -11.47
N GLY A 64 -10.31 10.58 -11.69
CA GLY A 64 -11.64 10.80 -11.14
C GLY A 64 -12.70 9.89 -11.76
N GLY A 65 -13.93 10.04 -11.31
CA GLY A 65 -15.06 9.29 -11.84
C GLY A 65 -16.26 9.34 -10.93
N ARG A 66 -17.20 8.41 -11.14
CA ARG A 66 -18.44 8.36 -10.37
C ARG A 66 -18.76 6.93 -9.98
N TRP A 67 -19.20 6.76 -8.74
CA TRP A 67 -19.81 5.52 -8.27
C TRP A 67 -21.31 5.49 -8.61
N HIS A 68 -21.75 4.37 -9.17
CA HIS A 68 -23.15 3.97 -9.26
C HIS A 68 -23.38 2.91 -8.19
N LEU A 69 -24.09 3.26 -7.12
CA LEU A 69 -24.26 2.42 -5.94
C LEU A 69 -25.70 1.98 -5.78
N ASP A 70 -25.89 0.75 -5.31
CA ASP A 70 -27.15 0.28 -4.77
C ASP A 70 -27.45 0.98 -3.44
N ALA A 71 -28.74 1.17 -3.14
CA ALA A 71 -29.18 1.89 -1.93
C ALA A 71 -28.74 1.24 -0.61
N GLY A 72 -28.27 -0.01 -0.63
CA GLY A 72 -27.79 -0.74 0.54
C GLY A 72 -26.32 -0.48 0.92
N VAL A 73 -25.57 0.26 0.10
CA VAL A 73 -24.16 0.60 0.34
C VAL A 73 -24.06 1.85 1.23
N PRO A 74 -23.48 1.76 2.45
CA PRO A 74 -23.36 2.90 3.36
C PRO A 74 -22.43 3.98 2.80
N GLU A 75 -22.85 5.25 2.87
CA GLU A 75 -22.04 6.40 2.41
C GLU A 75 -20.80 6.61 3.29
N GLU A 76 -20.93 6.40 4.60
CA GLU A 76 -19.88 6.52 5.60
C GLU A 76 -18.82 5.41 5.55
N GLY A 77 -19.05 4.35 4.75
CA GLY A 77 -18.17 3.19 4.66
C GLY A 77 -18.60 2.04 5.58
N TRP A 78 -17.82 0.96 5.58
CA TRP A 78 -18.07 -0.23 6.39
C TRP A 78 -16.76 -0.83 6.91
N PRO A 79 -16.78 -1.46 8.09
CA PRO A 79 -15.59 -2.06 8.66
C PRO A 79 -15.22 -3.35 7.91
N LEU A 80 -13.93 -3.55 7.73
CA LEU A 80 -13.28 -4.78 7.29
C LEU A 80 -12.20 -5.16 8.29
N ALA A 81 -11.72 -6.39 8.17
CA ALA A 81 -10.59 -6.93 8.93
C ALA A 81 -9.56 -7.59 8.02
N TRP A 82 -8.31 -7.49 8.43
CA TRP A 82 -7.20 -8.30 7.96
C TRP A 82 -6.41 -8.73 9.19
N GLU A 83 -6.40 -10.04 9.46
CA GLU A 83 -5.90 -10.59 10.73
C GLU A 83 -6.58 -9.88 11.93
N ASP A 84 -5.78 -9.27 12.80
CA ASP A 84 -6.17 -8.53 13.99
C ASP A 84 -6.38 -7.01 13.75
N VAL A 85 -6.13 -6.52 12.53
CA VAL A 85 -6.33 -5.11 12.16
C VAL A 85 -7.73 -4.92 11.59
N ARG A 86 -8.50 -3.99 12.18
CA ARG A 86 -9.81 -3.55 11.68
C ARG A 86 -9.72 -2.16 11.07
N PHE A 87 -10.30 -1.97 9.90
CA PHE A 87 -10.21 -0.71 9.15
C PHE A 87 -11.49 -0.42 8.37
N GLN A 88 -11.69 0.84 8.00
CA GLN A 88 -12.84 1.27 7.19
C GLN A 88 -12.52 1.16 5.70
N ALA A 89 -13.39 0.46 4.96
CA ALA A 89 -13.49 0.58 3.51
C ALA A 89 -14.58 1.60 3.15
N GLN A 90 -14.38 2.35 2.08
CA GLN A 90 -15.35 3.35 1.63
C GLN A 90 -15.18 3.62 0.12
N CYS A 91 -16.30 3.78 -0.59
CA CYS A 91 -16.31 4.32 -1.95
C CYS A 91 -15.81 5.78 -1.92
N THR A 92 -14.57 6.00 -2.38
CA THR A 92 -13.99 7.35 -2.44
C THR A 92 -14.43 8.09 -3.72
N PRO A 93 -14.14 9.39 -3.87
CA PRO A 93 -14.34 10.07 -5.16
C PRO A 93 -13.51 9.49 -6.32
N PHE A 94 -12.54 8.62 -6.02
CA PHE A 94 -11.70 7.92 -6.98
C PHE A 94 -12.04 6.42 -6.99
N ARG A 95 -11.37 5.66 -7.87
CA ARG A 95 -11.63 4.23 -8.04
C ARG A 95 -11.27 3.34 -6.84
N HIS A 96 -10.53 3.84 -5.84
CA HIS A 96 -10.10 3.01 -4.70
C HIS A 96 -11.16 2.99 -3.58
N LEU A 97 -11.18 1.90 -2.82
CA LEU A 97 -12.14 1.63 -1.74
C LEU A 97 -11.56 1.90 -0.34
N ALA A 98 -10.68 2.91 -0.26
CA ALA A 98 -9.90 3.28 0.91
C ALA A 98 -8.95 2.22 1.52
N PHE A 99 -8.71 1.13 0.79
CA PHE A 99 -7.83 0.03 1.18
C PHE A 99 -7.21 -0.67 -0.04
N PHE A 100 -5.96 -1.13 0.09
CA PHE A 100 -5.17 -1.77 -0.95
C PHE A 100 -4.82 -3.22 -0.55
N PRO A 101 -5.58 -4.22 -1.03
CA PRO A 101 -5.51 -5.60 -0.55
C PRO A 101 -4.25 -6.35 -0.96
N ASP A 102 -3.63 -5.96 -2.06
CA ASP A 102 -2.39 -6.51 -2.60
C ASP A 102 -1.19 -6.34 -1.65
N MET A 103 -1.23 -5.31 -0.81
CA MET A 103 -0.23 -5.08 0.25
C MET A 103 -0.23 -6.13 1.35
N ALA A 104 -1.25 -6.99 1.46
CA ALA A 104 -1.33 -8.04 2.48
C ALA A 104 -0.13 -8.98 2.48
N SER A 105 0.43 -9.27 1.29
CA SER A 105 1.64 -10.08 1.14
C SER A 105 2.87 -9.41 1.79
N HIS A 106 3.02 -8.10 1.62
CA HIS A 106 4.07 -7.31 2.25
C HIS A 106 3.85 -7.14 3.75
N TRP A 107 2.62 -6.91 4.21
CA TRP A 107 2.35 -6.80 5.65
C TRP A 107 2.65 -8.11 6.37
N SER A 108 2.24 -9.25 5.82
CA SER A 108 2.56 -10.57 6.39
C SER A 108 4.07 -10.74 6.52
N TRP A 109 4.81 -10.46 5.46
CA TRP A 109 6.26 -10.58 5.45
C TRP A 109 6.94 -9.61 6.43
N MET A 110 6.56 -8.33 6.45
CA MET A 110 7.16 -7.35 7.37
C MET A 110 6.86 -7.68 8.84
N ARG A 111 5.68 -8.27 9.14
CA ARG A 111 5.32 -8.74 10.49
C ARG A 111 6.26 -9.83 11.00
N GLU A 112 6.86 -10.62 10.13
CA GLU A 112 7.86 -11.64 10.49
C GLU A 112 9.23 -11.01 10.84
N HIS A 113 9.47 -9.77 10.40
CA HIS A 113 10.75 -9.07 10.56
C HIS A 113 10.70 -8.01 11.67
N VAL A 114 9.56 -7.78 12.32
CA VAL A 114 9.46 -6.85 13.47
C VAL A 114 9.07 -7.60 14.75
N GLY A 115 9.40 -7.00 15.90
CA GLY A 115 8.98 -7.48 17.20
C GLY A 115 8.91 -6.34 18.21
N ASP A 116 8.80 -6.70 19.49
CA ASP A 116 8.78 -5.75 20.59
C ASP A 116 10.01 -4.83 20.55
N GLY A 117 9.75 -3.54 20.51
CA GLY A 117 10.79 -2.52 20.52
C GLY A 117 11.39 -2.18 19.15
N SER A 118 11.06 -2.92 18.09
CA SER A 118 11.49 -2.57 16.73
C SER A 118 10.99 -1.17 16.34
N GLU A 119 11.86 -0.31 15.80
CA GLU A 119 11.48 0.98 15.24
C GLU A 119 11.18 0.86 13.75
N ALA A 120 9.94 1.15 13.34
CA ALA A 120 9.54 1.10 11.94
C ALA A 120 9.11 2.48 11.41
N LEU A 121 9.40 2.76 10.15
CA LEU A 121 8.96 3.96 9.44
C LEU A 121 8.03 3.57 8.29
N ASN A 122 6.84 4.19 8.24
CA ASN A 122 5.89 4.06 7.13
C ASN A 122 5.73 5.42 6.45
N LEU A 123 6.26 5.54 5.22
CA LEU A 123 6.18 6.74 4.39
C LEU A 123 5.07 6.58 3.34
N PHE A 124 4.30 7.64 3.13
CA PHE A 124 3.08 7.60 2.32
C PHE A 124 2.07 6.60 2.91
N GLY A 125 1.92 6.62 4.24
CA GLY A 125 1.26 5.56 4.98
C GLY A 125 -0.26 5.45 4.80
N TYR A 126 -0.88 6.39 4.07
CA TYR A 126 -2.29 6.40 3.72
C TYR A 126 -3.21 6.18 4.93
N THR A 127 -4.14 5.22 4.88
CA THR A 127 -5.11 4.91 5.95
C THR A 127 -4.50 4.07 7.08
N GLY A 128 -3.17 3.91 7.11
CA GLY A 128 -2.44 3.40 8.27
C GLY A 128 -2.54 1.89 8.51
N VAL A 129 -3.17 1.10 7.63
CA VAL A 129 -3.30 -0.36 7.82
C VAL A 129 -1.94 -1.04 7.96
N GLY A 130 -0.96 -0.67 7.13
CA GLY A 130 0.42 -1.17 7.27
C GLY A 130 1.10 -0.77 8.58
N SER A 131 0.81 0.44 9.10
CA SER A 131 1.31 0.87 10.41
C SER A 131 0.72 0.04 11.55
N LEU A 132 -0.59 -0.23 11.50
CA LEU A 132 -1.28 -1.08 12.48
C LEU A 132 -0.80 -2.53 12.40
N ALA A 133 -0.56 -3.05 11.19
CA ALA A 133 -0.01 -4.38 10.97
C ALA A 133 1.33 -4.57 11.70
N LEU A 134 2.25 -3.60 11.62
CA LEU A 134 3.53 -3.68 12.35
C LEU A 134 3.38 -3.42 13.84
N ALA A 135 2.59 -2.41 14.24
CA ALA A 135 2.38 -2.08 15.63
C ALA A 135 1.76 -3.24 16.42
N SER A 136 0.87 -4.02 15.79
CA SER A 136 0.28 -5.23 16.39
C SER A 136 1.30 -6.31 16.78
N ARG A 137 2.51 -6.25 16.20
CA ARG A 137 3.63 -7.15 16.51
C ARG A 137 4.66 -6.52 17.46
N GLY A 138 4.30 -5.41 18.12
CA GLY A 138 5.15 -4.75 19.12
C GLY A 138 6.09 -3.67 18.57
N ALA A 139 6.02 -3.37 17.27
CA ALA A 139 6.83 -2.33 16.67
C ALA A 139 6.38 -0.92 17.10
N LYS A 140 7.34 -0.03 17.34
CA LYS A 140 7.14 1.41 17.47
C LYS A 140 7.15 2.03 16.08
N VAL A 141 6.02 2.53 15.63
CA VAL A 141 5.84 2.95 14.23
C VAL A 141 5.80 4.47 14.12
N THR A 142 6.63 5.05 13.25
CA THR A 142 6.40 6.40 12.75
C THR A 142 5.61 6.32 11.45
N HIS A 143 4.41 6.86 11.44
CA HIS A 143 3.54 6.94 10.26
C HIS A 143 3.61 8.36 9.68
N VAL A 144 3.89 8.48 8.38
CA VAL A 144 4.00 9.76 7.69
C VAL A 144 3.12 9.77 6.45
N ASP A 145 2.21 10.74 6.37
CA ASP A 145 1.43 11.02 5.17
C ASP A 145 1.20 12.53 5.02
N ALA A 146 1.16 13.04 3.79
CA ALA A 146 0.95 14.46 3.54
C ALA A 146 -0.52 14.89 3.76
N SER A 147 -1.45 13.96 3.63
CA SER A 147 -2.88 14.19 3.78
C SER A 147 -3.30 14.07 5.24
N LYS A 148 -3.69 15.20 5.84
CA LYS A 148 -4.32 15.20 7.16
C LYS A 148 -5.53 14.26 7.22
N LYS A 149 -6.32 14.18 6.13
CA LYS A 149 -7.47 13.27 6.04
C LYS A 149 -7.03 11.81 6.15
N SER A 150 -5.95 11.42 5.50
CA SER A 150 -5.41 10.05 5.54
C SER A 150 -4.89 9.71 6.95
N VAL A 151 -4.14 10.62 7.57
CA VAL A 151 -3.63 10.44 8.93
C VAL A 151 -4.76 10.29 9.95
N GLU A 152 -5.82 11.11 9.87
CA GLU A 152 -6.98 10.97 10.74
C GLU A 152 -7.76 9.67 10.47
N ALA A 153 -7.83 9.20 9.22
CA ALA A 153 -8.38 7.89 8.92
C ALA A 153 -7.52 6.76 9.53
N GLY A 154 -6.19 6.89 9.53
CA GLY A 154 -5.29 5.96 10.21
C GLY A 154 -5.53 5.90 11.72
N LYS A 155 -5.71 7.05 12.38
CA LYS A 155 -6.09 7.10 13.80
C LYS A 155 -7.47 6.48 14.06
N ALA A 156 -8.44 6.72 13.18
CA ALA A 156 -9.76 6.10 13.28
C ALA A 156 -9.69 4.57 13.13
N ASN A 157 -8.85 4.06 12.22
CA ASN A 157 -8.58 2.63 12.08
C ASN A 157 -7.86 2.05 13.31
N ALA A 158 -6.96 2.82 13.94
CA ALA A 158 -6.34 2.43 15.21
C ALA A 158 -7.39 2.28 16.32
N ALA A 159 -8.33 3.23 16.43
CA ALA A 159 -9.45 3.13 17.36
C ALA A 159 -10.36 1.93 17.06
N LEU A 160 -10.71 1.74 15.79
CA LEU A 160 -11.54 0.62 15.34
C LEU A 160 -10.87 -0.76 15.62
N SER A 161 -9.54 -0.81 15.56
CA SER A 161 -8.76 -2.02 15.88
C SER A 161 -8.55 -2.23 17.38
N GLY A 162 -8.95 -1.29 18.26
CA GLY A 162 -8.57 -1.33 19.68
C GLY A 162 -7.07 -1.10 19.91
N MET A 163 -6.40 -0.44 18.98
CA MET A 163 -4.94 -0.21 18.92
C MET A 163 -4.55 1.26 19.15
N SER A 164 -5.43 2.06 19.76
CA SER A 164 -5.17 3.50 19.97
C SER A 164 -3.96 3.77 20.89
N ASP A 165 -3.69 2.86 21.83
CA ASP A 165 -2.60 2.98 22.80
C ASP A 165 -1.28 2.37 22.29
N LEU A 166 -1.27 1.77 21.09
CA LEU A 166 -0.04 1.26 20.50
C LEU A 166 0.90 2.42 20.11
N PRO A 167 2.23 2.21 20.13
CA PRO A 167 3.21 3.28 19.95
C PRO A 167 3.35 3.71 18.48
N ILE A 168 2.32 4.38 17.96
CA ILE A 168 2.29 4.94 16.60
C ILE A 168 2.39 6.47 16.65
N ARG A 169 3.49 7.02 16.13
CA ARG A 169 3.69 8.45 15.93
C ARG A 169 3.09 8.87 14.59
N TRP A 170 1.95 9.55 14.63
CA TRP A 170 1.22 10.04 13.45
C TRP A 170 1.73 11.41 13.00
N MET A 171 2.29 11.49 11.80
CA MET A 171 2.88 12.70 11.23
C MET A 171 2.15 13.15 9.96
N VAL A 172 1.63 14.38 9.96
CA VAL A 172 1.18 15.05 8.73
C VAL A 172 2.35 15.82 8.14
N ASP A 173 3.07 15.22 7.19
CA ASP A 173 4.30 15.79 6.63
C ASP A 173 4.57 15.32 5.21
N ASP A 174 5.46 16.03 4.52
CA ASP A 174 6.03 15.55 3.25
C ASP A 174 7.04 14.44 3.56
N ALA A 175 6.86 13.27 2.95
CA ALA A 175 7.65 12.07 3.27
C ALA A 175 9.15 12.25 2.97
N ALA A 176 9.49 12.88 1.85
CA ALA A 176 10.89 13.09 1.46
C ALA A 176 11.58 14.10 2.36
N LYS A 177 10.91 15.22 2.66
CA LYS A 177 11.41 16.17 3.66
C LYS A 177 11.54 15.52 5.02
N PHE A 178 10.55 14.73 5.45
CA PHE A 178 10.58 14.04 6.73
C PHE A 178 11.82 13.13 6.84
N ALA A 179 12.05 12.26 5.84
CA ALA A 179 13.22 11.40 5.80
C ALA A 179 14.54 12.18 5.90
N ALA A 180 14.70 13.24 5.08
CA ALA A 180 15.88 14.10 5.12
C ALA A 180 16.09 14.77 6.50
N ARG A 181 15.02 15.12 7.22
CA ARG A 181 15.14 15.66 8.59
C ARG A 181 15.56 14.60 9.60
N GLU A 182 15.04 13.39 9.50
CA GLU A 182 15.44 12.29 10.38
C GLU A 182 16.90 11.89 10.15
N VAL A 183 17.40 11.94 8.89
CA VAL A 183 18.82 11.76 8.57
C VAL A 183 19.67 12.79 9.30
N ARG A 184 19.31 14.09 9.23
CA ARG A 184 20.02 15.16 9.94
C ARG A 184 19.97 15.03 11.46
N ARG A 185 18.96 14.34 11.99
CA ARG A 185 18.82 14.04 13.43
C ARG A 185 19.56 12.77 13.85
N GLY A 186 20.18 12.05 12.92
CA GLY A 186 20.88 10.80 13.20
C GLY A 186 19.94 9.66 13.64
N ARG A 187 18.67 9.69 13.21
CA ARG A 187 17.72 8.60 13.53
C ARG A 187 18.06 7.33 12.75
N ARG A 188 17.64 6.19 13.29
CA ARG A 188 17.71 4.87 12.67
C ARG A 188 16.38 4.15 12.84
N TYR A 189 16.08 3.24 11.92
CA TYR A 189 14.89 2.41 11.94
C TYR A 189 15.29 0.97 11.62
N ASP A 190 14.66 0.00 12.28
CA ASP A 190 14.86 -1.42 11.98
C ASP A 190 14.18 -1.83 10.66
N GLY A 191 13.13 -1.10 10.27
CA GLY A 191 12.37 -1.39 9.05
C GLY A 191 11.74 -0.14 8.45
N ILE A 192 11.82 0.00 7.13
CA ILE A 192 11.18 1.09 6.40
C ILE A 192 10.22 0.52 5.35
N MET A 193 8.99 1.01 5.30
CA MET A 193 8.08 0.81 4.16
C MET A 193 7.76 2.16 3.52
N LEU A 194 7.70 2.19 2.19
CA LEU A 194 7.30 3.36 1.44
C LEU A 194 6.44 2.99 0.23
N ASP A 195 5.31 3.67 0.07
CA ASP A 195 4.37 3.50 -1.04
C ASP A 195 4.12 4.82 -1.78
N PRO A 196 5.16 5.41 -2.41
CA PRO A 196 5.03 6.70 -3.07
C PRO A 196 4.06 6.65 -4.26
N PRO A 197 3.15 7.62 -4.40
CA PRO A 197 2.30 7.72 -5.58
C PRO A 197 3.12 8.18 -6.79
N LYS A 198 2.60 7.95 -8.00
CA LYS A 198 3.20 8.50 -9.23
C LYS A 198 3.33 10.03 -9.16
N TRP A 199 2.26 10.67 -8.72
CA TRP A 199 2.15 12.12 -8.55
C TRP A 199 1.57 12.42 -7.18
N GLY A 200 2.07 13.46 -6.52
CA GLY A 200 1.59 13.83 -5.20
C GLY A 200 1.84 15.30 -4.88
N ARG A 201 1.31 15.72 -3.74
CA ARG A 201 1.62 17.02 -3.17
C ARG A 201 1.87 16.92 -1.67
N GLY A 202 2.92 17.59 -1.19
CA GLY A 202 3.17 17.75 0.23
C GLY A 202 2.14 18.68 0.90
N PRO A 203 2.09 18.74 2.25
CA PRO A 203 1.14 19.58 2.97
C PRO A 203 1.26 21.08 2.65
N LYS A 204 2.42 21.54 2.18
CA LYS A 204 2.66 22.93 1.76
C LYS A 204 2.68 23.08 0.23
N LYS A 205 2.02 22.15 -0.48
CA LYS A 205 1.92 22.10 -1.95
C LYS A 205 3.24 21.84 -2.68
N GLU A 206 4.23 21.26 -1.99
CA GLU A 206 5.40 20.69 -2.65
C GLU A 206 4.96 19.73 -3.75
N LEU A 207 5.61 19.75 -4.91
CA LEU A 207 5.32 18.79 -5.98
C LEU A 207 6.10 17.51 -5.72
N TRP A 208 5.43 16.37 -5.84
CA TRP A 208 6.04 15.05 -5.84
C TRP A 208 5.81 14.40 -7.21
N GLN A 209 6.90 13.94 -7.83
CA GLN A 209 6.88 13.04 -8.98
C GLN A 209 7.76 11.85 -8.63
N LEU A 210 7.28 10.64 -8.89
CA LEU A 210 7.97 9.42 -8.49
C LEU A 210 9.37 9.34 -9.11
N GLU A 211 9.49 9.54 -10.42
CA GLU A 211 10.76 9.39 -11.14
C GLU A 211 11.81 10.43 -10.72
N GLU A 212 11.39 11.62 -10.31
CA GLU A 212 12.28 12.70 -9.86
C GLU A 212 12.65 12.57 -8.37
N GLY A 213 11.68 12.20 -7.53
CA GLY A 213 11.81 12.21 -6.08
C GLY A 213 12.32 10.91 -5.47
N LEU A 214 12.05 9.77 -6.13
CA LEU A 214 12.37 8.45 -5.58
C LEU A 214 13.87 8.21 -5.34
N PRO A 215 14.81 8.59 -6.24
CA PRO A 215 16.23 8.34 -6.01
C PRO A 215 16.74 8.99 -4.71
N GLY A 216 16.47 10.28 -4.51
CA GLY A 216 16.88 10.99 -3.30
C GLY A 216 16.20 10.46 -2.03
N LEU A 217 14.92 10.04 -2.13
CA LEU A 217 14.22 9.42 -1.02
C LEU A 217 14.85 8.08 -0.61
N ILE A 218 15.21 7.24 -1.57
CA ILE A 218 15.86 5.95 -1.30
C ILE A 218 17.26 6.15 -0.70
N GLU A 219 18.02 7.14 -1.17
CA GLU A 219 19.31 7.49 -0.55
C GLU A 219 19.15 7.89 0.93
N ASP A 220 18.13 8.68 1.26
CA ASP A 220 17.86 9.07 2.64
C ASP A 220 17.36 7.88 3.48
N CYS A 221 16.52 7.01 2.91
CA CYS A 221 16.12 5.77 3.57
C CYS A 221 17.33 4.86 3.85
N ALA A 222 18.28 4.75 2.92
CA ALA A 222 19.50 3.98 3.12
C ALA A 222 20.35 4.52 4.29
N LYS A 223 20.43 5.85 4.47
CA LYS A 223 21.11 6.50 5.61
C LYS A 223 20.36 6.34 6.94
N LEU A 224 19.06 6.03 6.89
CA LEU A 224 18.21 5.75 8.04
C LEU A 224 18.25 4.28 8.47
N LEU A 225 18.91 3.42 7.69
CA LEU A 225 19.17 2.02 8.00
C LEU A 225 20.66 1.85 8.38
N ASP A 226 20.96 0.76 9.04
CA ASP A 226 22.31 0.37 9.45
C ASP A 226 22.47 -1.17 9.46
N GLY A 227 23.54 -1.66 10.08
CA GLY A 227 23.87 -3.09 10.11
C GLY A 227 22.87 -3.94 10.92
N ASP A 228 22.13 -3.36 11.84
CA ASP A 228 21.15 -4.05 12.69
C ASP A 228 19.72 -3.97 12.12
N SER A 229 19.55 -3.14 11.07
CA SER A 229 18.30 -3.01 10.34
C SER A 229 17.96 -4.27 9.54
N ARG A 230 16.67 -4.52 9.39
CA ARG A 230 16.13 -5.79 8.91
C ARG A 230 15.52 -5.70 7.52
N PHE A 231 14.88 -4.57 7.17
CA PHE A 231 14.26 -4.44 5.86
C PHE A 231 14.03 -3.01 5.35
N LEU A 232 13.87 -2.92 4.03
CA LEU A 232 13.23 -1.82 3.31
C LEU A 232 12.23 -2.42 2.32
N VAL A 233 11.00 -1.92 2.27
CA VAL A 233 9.98 -2.31 1.28
C VAL A 233 9.50 -1.08 0.52
N LEU A 234 9.75 -1.05 -0.79
CA LEU A 234 9.25 -0.06 -1.73
C LEU A 234 8.16 -0.71 -2.59
N THR A 235 6.99 -0.08 -2.66
CA THR A 235 5.92 -0.42 -3.61
C THR A 235 5.63 0.74 -4.54
N ALA A 236 5.18 0.45 -5.76
CA ALA A 236 4.76 1.47 -6.71
C ALA A 236 3.64 0.97 -7.63
N TYR A 237 2.52 1.69 -7.63
CA TYR A 237 1.37 1.43 -8.52
C TYR A 237 1.54 2.03 -9.93
N ALA A 238 2.74 2.56 -10.24
CA ALA A 238 3.05 3.21 -11.52
C ALA A 238 3.43 2.17 -12.59
N VAL A 239 2.41 1.51 -13.16
CA VAL A 239 2.51 0.40 -14.15
C VAL A 239 3.47 0.65 -15.34
N ARG A 240 3.83 1.90 -15.65
CA ARG A 240 4.80 2.20 -16.72
C ARG A 240 6.26 1.97 -16.32
N MET A 241 6.57 1.84 -15.04
CA MET A 241 7.92 1.55 -14.54
C MET A 241 8.15 0.04 -14.48
N SER A 242 9.38 -0.38 -14.75
CA SER A 242 9.80 -1.78 -14.56
C SER A 242 10.23 -2.01 -13.10
N ALA A 243 9.84 -3.15 -12.53
CA ALA A 243 10.34 -3.60 -11.23
C ALA A 243 11.88 -3.71 -11.19
N LEU A 244 12.53 -3.94 -12.35
CA LEU A 244 14.00 -3.91 -12.45
C LEU A 244 14.56 -2.53 -12.13
N ALA A 245 13.92 -1.45 -12.60
CA ALA A 245 14.43 -0.10 -12.38
C ALA A 245 14.45 0.27 -10.89
N ILE A 246 13.37 -0.02 -10.17
CA ILE A 246 13.31 0.23 -8.72
C ILE A 246 14.18 -0.77 -7.93
N GLY A 247 14.33 -2.00 -8.41
CA GLY A 247 15.20 -3.02 -7.82
C GLY A 247 16.69 -2.64 -7.92
N GLU A 248 17.13 -2.12 -9.06
CA GLU A 248 18.50 -1.63 -9.25
C GLU A 248 18.77 -0.39 -8.39
N LEU A 249 17.82 0.54 -8.27
CA LEU A 249 17.94 1.71 -7.40
C LEU A 249 18.13 1.31 -5.92
N VAL A 250 17.30 0.38 -5.43
CA VAL A 250 17.40 -0.17 -4.07
C VAL A 250 18.73 -0.92 -3.89
N SER A 251 19.13 -1.74 -4.86
CA SER A 251 20.39 -2.51 -4.82
C SER A 251 21.62 -1.61 -4.76
N GLN A 252 21.66 -0.54 -5.56
CA GLN A 252 22.74 0.44 -5.56
C GLN A 252 22.82 1.19 -4.23
N SER A 253 21.67 1.63 -3.71
CA SER A 253 21.63 2.49 -2.52
C SER A 253 21.92 1.73 -1.23
N LEU A 254 21.45 0.48 -1.09
CA LEU A 254 21.62 -0.33 0.12
C LEU A 254 22.76 -1.35 0.02
N GLY A 255 23.47 -1.45 -1.11
CA GLY A 255 24.52 -2.46 -1.31
C GLY A 255 25.62 -2.46 -0.24
N HIS A 256 25.88 -1.30 0.37
CA HIS A 256 26.85 -1.15 1.46
C HIS A 256 26.41 -1.83 2.78
N LEU A 257 25.12 -2.15 2.94
CA LEU A 257 24.57 -2.87 4.10
C LEU A 257 24.59 -4.41 3.91
N GLY A 258 24.98 -4.90 2.73
CA GLY A 258 24.87 -6.31 2.38
C GLY A 258 23.41 -6.74 2.20
N GLY A 259 23.07 -7.98 2.61
CA GLY A 259 21.71 -8.51 2.51
C GLY A 259 21.32 -8.92 1.08
N THR A 260 20.02 -9.03 0.82
CA THR A 260 19.46 -9.43 -0.48
C THR A 260 18.38 -8.45 -0.92
N VAL A 261 18.39 -8.10 -2.22
CA VAL A 261 17.28 -7.38 -2.86
C VAL A 261 16.45 -8.35 -3.70
N GLU A 262 15.15 -8.32 -3.49
CA GLU A 262 14.12 -8.97 -4.30
C GLU A 262 13.21 -7.90 -4.92
N CYS A 263 12.85 -8.05 -6.18
CA CYS A 263 11.91 -7.16 -6.86
C CYS A 263 10.98 -7.93 -7.79
N GLY A 264 9.91 -7.30 -8.24
CA GLY A 264 9.04 -7.86 -9.27
C GLY A 264 7.61 -7.33 -9.15
N ASP A 265 6.65 -8.14 -9.56
CA ASP A 265 5.24 -7.75 -9.61
C ASP A 265 4.50 -8.16 -8.33
N MET A 266 3.54 -7.33 -7.96
CA MET A 266 2.48 -7.67 -7.02
C MET A 266 1.23 -8.06 -7.80
N ALA A 267 0.50 -9.05 -7.30
CA ALA A 267 -0.76 -9.48 -7.86
C ALA A 267 -1.75 -9.90 -6.77
N VAL A 268 -3.02 -9.99 -7.15
CA VAL A 268 -4.08 -10.61 -6.32
C VAL A 268 -4.59 -11.87 -7.01
N ARG A 269 -4.92 -12.90 -6.22
CA ARG A 269 -5.50 -14.16 -6.72
C ARG A 269 -7.00 -14.01 -6.94
N GLU A 270 -7.46 -14.39 -8.13
CA GLU A 270 -8.88 -14.52 -8.47
C GLU A 270 -9.51 -15.78 -7.85
N GLU A 271 -10.67 -15.65 -7.22
CA GLU A 271 -11.42 -16.75 -6.60
C GLU A 271 -12.07 -17.69 -7.63
N ALA A 272 -12.62 -17.16 -8.72
CA ALA A 272 -13.37 -17.96 -9.69
C ALA A 272 -12.51 -19.00 -10.42
N ARG A 273 -11.28 -18.64 -10.83
CA ARG A 273 -10.42 -19.50 -11.67
C ARG A 273 -8.97 -19.59 -11.21
N GLY A 274 -8.55 -18.84 -10.19
CA GLY A 274 -7.16 -18.83 -9.70
C GLY A 274 -6.19 -17.99 -10.52
N LEU A 275 -6.67 -17.14 -11.44
CA LEU A 275 -5.81 -16.22 -12.20
C LEU A 275 -5.10 -15.23 -11.27
N SER A 276 -3.88 -14.84 -11.63
CA SER A 276 -3.17 -13.75 -10.98
C SER A 276 -3.46 -12.44 -11.73
N LEU A 277 -4.06 -11.47 -11.06
CA LEU A 277 -4.25 -10.13 -11.61
C LEU A 277 -3.16 -9.20 -11.08
N PRO A 278 -2.25 -8.67 -11.93
CA PRO A 278 -1.19 -7.78 -11.47
C PRO A 278 -1.76 -6.42 -11.01
N THR A 279 -1.12 -5.81 -10.03
CA THR A 279 -1.60 -4.58 -9.38
C THR A 279 -0.55 -3.48 -9.27
N ALA A 280 0.68 -3.85 -8.89
CA ALA A 280 1.78 -2.93 -8.62
C ALA A 280 3.12 -3.64 -8.84
N ILE A 281 4.22 -2.90 -8.71
CA ILE A 281 5.57 -3.43 -8.63
C ILE A 281 6.16 -3.20 -7.24
N PHE A 282 7.15 -3.99 -6.86
CA PHE A 282 7.87 -3.83 -5.60
C PHE A 282 9.37 -4.02 -5.75
N ALA A 283 10.11 -3.46 -4.80
CA ALA A 283 11.47 -3.84 -4.46
C ALA A 283 11.60 -3.90 -2.94
N ARG A 284 12.14 -5.00 -2.41
CA ARG A 284 12.44 -5.13 -0.98
C ARG A 284 13.88 -5.56 -0.75
N TRP A 285 14.53 -4.92 0.20
CA TRP A 285 15.81 -5.32 0.76
C TRP A 285 15.58 -5.98 2.11
N SER A 286 16.33 -7.04 2.41
CA SER A 286 16.31 -7.69 3.73
C SER A 286 17.66 -8.28 4.13
N ARG A 287 17.83 -8.47 5.45
CA ARG A 287 19.00 -9.09 6.06
C ARG A 287 18.62 -10.17 7.08
#